data_AF-A0A2V7YMJ1-F1
#
_entry.id   AF-A0A2V7YMJ1-F1
#
_cell.length_a   1.000
_cell.length_b   1.000
_cell.length_c   1.000
_cell.angle_alpha   90.00
_cell.angle_beta   90.00
_cell.angle_gamma   90.00
#
_symmetry.space_group_name_H-M   'P 1'
#
loop_
_entity.id
_entity.type
_entity.pdbx_description
1 polymer ?
#
loop_
_entity_poly.entity_id
_entity_poly.type
_entity_poly.pdbx_seq_one_letter_code
_entity_poly.pdbx_strand_id
1 'polypeptide(L)'
;MIVAPLGSGSAGNAYYFESDGTSILVDAGFGPRETAKRLEQIGRELAHLRAIVVTHEHYDHIRGAESIARKLSIPIYLTRGTLDASAIDRLETPIVVFQNNSTFAIGELNVHACRTLHDAEDPSCFVIEARDGTRVGIASDLGYVDDQVLGHLSGCDGLFFESNHDLDMLRMGTYPWSLKRRIMSRF
;
A
#
# COMPACT_ATOMS: atom_id res chain seq x y z
N MET A 1 -5.59 -13.73 -11.28
CA MET A 1 -4.71 -12.75 -10.62
C MET A 1 -3.56 -13.43 -9.87
N ILE A 2 -2.35 -12.88 -9.93
CA ILE A 2 -1.19 -13.25 -9.11
C ILE A 2 -0.97 -12.16 -8.06
N VAL A 3 -0.77 -12.57 -6.80
CA VAL A 3 -0.50 -11.67 -5.68
C VAL A 3 0.66 -12.21 -4.85
N ALA A 4 1.56 -11.34 -4.40
CA ALA A 4 2.69 -11.75 -3.57
C ALA A 4 3.13 -10.65 -2.59
N PRO A 5 3.22 -10.91 -1.28
CA PRO A 5 3.85 -9.99 -0.35
C PRO A 5 5.36 -9.99 -0.59
N LEU A 6 5.93 -8.82 -0.86
CA LEU A 6 7.38 -8.62 -0.93
C LEU A 6 7.93 -8.19 0.44
N GLY A 7 7.11 -7.55 1.28
CA GLY A 7 7.42 -7.24 2.67
C GLY A 7 6.19 -6.72 3.41
N SER A 8 6.13 -6.95 4.72
CA SER A 8 4.94 -6.71 5.56
C SER A 8 5.31 -6.23 6.98
N GLY A 9 6.27 -5.32 7.11
CA GLY A 9 6.67 -4.81 8.43
C GLY A 9 7.59 -3.59 8.33
N SER A 10 8.08 -3.10 9.48
CA SER A 10 8.82 -1.84 9.60
C SER A 10 10.10 -1.73 8.75
N ALA A 11 10.62 -2.87 8.28
CA ALA A 11 11.72 -2.92 7.34
C ALA A 11 11.31 -2.53 5.91
N GLY A 12 10.01 -2.48 5.59
CA GLY A 12 9.43 -2.16 4.29
C GLY A 12 8.17 -2.98 4.00
N ASN A 13 7.10 -2.28 3.61
CA ASN A 13 5.85 -2.83 3.11
C ASN A 13 5.80 -2.72 1.58
N ALA A 14 5.52 -3.83 0.89
CA ALA A 14 5.33 -3.84 -0.55
C ALA A 14 4.62 -5.13 -0.98
N TYR A 15 3.61 -5.00 -1.84
CA TYR A 15 2.77 -6.10 -2.29
C TYR A 15 2.63 -6.03 -3.80
N TYR A 16 2.96 -7.13 -4.46
CA TYR A 16 2.88 -7.26 -5.91
C TYR A 16 1.52 -7.78 -6.33
N PHE A 17 0.94 -7.15 -7.35
CA PHE A 17 -0.28 -7.59 -8.01
C PHE A 17 -0.07 -7.65 -9.51
N GLU A 18 -0.56 -8.72 -10.13
CA GLU A 18 -0.53 -8.88 -11.58
C GLU A 18 -1.79 -9.60 -12.09
N SER A 19 -2.40 -9.06 -13.13
CA SER A 19 -3.41 -9.77 -13.92
C SER A 19 -3.41 -9.23 -15.34
N ASP A 20 -3.72 -10.10 -16.30
CA ASP A 20 -4.00 -9.72 -17.69
C ASP A 20 -2.89 -8.84 -18.30
N GLY A 21 -1.64 -9.17 -17.97
CA GLY A 21 -0.45 -8.47 -18.44
C GLY A 21 -0.21 -7.11 -17.80
N THR A 22 -0.99 -6.66 -16.82
CA THR A 22 -0.77 -5.46 -16.01
C THR A 22 -0.20 -5.85 -14.65
N SER A 23 0.89 -5.20 -14.22
CA SER A 23 1.43 -5.38 -12.87
C SER A 23 1.68 -4.07 -12.14
N ILE A 24 1.41 -4.06 -10.84
CA ILE A 24 1.55 -2.91 -9.96
C ILE A 24 2.20 -3.33 -8.64
N LEU A 25 2.73 -2.34 -7.92
CA LEU A 25 3.02 -2.48 -6.49
C LEU A 25 1.99 -1.70 -5.68
N VAL A 26 1.45 -2.32 -4.65
CA VAL A 26 0.84 -1.60 -3.53
C VAL A 26 1.92 -1.42 -2.47
N ASP A 27 2.21 -0.16 -2.17
CA ASP A 27 3.35 0.33 -1.42
C ASP A 27 4.72 -0.04 -2.01
N ALA A 28 5.70 0.80 -1.71
CA ALA A 28 7.06 0.69 -2.17
C ALA A 28 8.03 0.98 -1.02
N GLY A 29 7.93 0.16 0.02
CA GLY A 29 8.80 0.18 1.20
C GLY A 29 10.25 -0.22 0.94
N PHE A 30 10.66 -0.50 -0.29
CA PHE A 30 12.03 -0.87 -0.63
C PHE A 30 12.52 -0.08 -1.83
N GLY A 31 13.80 0.29 -1.84
CA GLY A 31 14.43 0.91 -3.00
C GLY A 31 14.55 -0.05 -4.19
N PRO A 32 14.89 0.44 -5.39
CA PRO A 32 14.75 -0.31 -6.64
C PRO A 32 15.57 -1.61 -6.69
N ARG A 33 16.74 -1.62 -6.03
CA ARG A 33 17.61 -2.81 -5.96
C ARG A 33 16.98 -3.94 -5.15
N GLU A 34 16.44 -3.61 -3.99
CA GLU A 34 15.84 -4.61 -3.10
C GLU A 34 14.48 -5.08 -3.61
N THR A 35 13.68 -4.17 -4.18
CA THR A 35 12.43 -4.53 -4.87
C THR A 35 12.68 -5.48 -6.04
N ALA A 36 13.69 -5.20 -6.88
CA ALA A 36 14.06 -6.09 -7.98
C ALA A 36 14.44 -7.50 -7.49
N LYS A 37 15.30 -7.58 -6.47
CA LYS A 37 15.71 -8.86 -5.87
C LYS A 37 14.52 -9.67 -5.34
N ARG A 38 13.52 -9.01 -4.74
CA ARG A 38 12.31 -9.66 -4.22
C ARG A 38 11.37 -10.12 -5.33
N LEU A 39 11.23 -9.32 -6.39
CA LEU A 39 10.48 -9.71 -7.59
C LEU A 39 11.12 -10.92 -8.29
N GLU A 40 12.45 -10.98 -8.38
CA GLU A 40 13.17 -12.11 -8.97
C GLU A 40 12.85 -13.44 -8.24
N GLN A 41 12.66 -13.41 -6.92
CA GLN A 41 12.30 -14.59 -6.14
C GLN A 41 10.94 -15.20 -6.51
N ILE A 42 10.03 -14.38 -7.08
CA ILE A 42 8.73 -14.82 -7.60
C ILE A 42 8.72 -14.90 -9.13
N GLY A 43 9.89 -14.88 -9.77
CA GLY A 43 10.04 -14.95 -11.22
C GLY A 43 9.44 -13.74 -11.95
N ARG A 44 9.59 -12.54 -11.37
CA ARG A 44 9.14 -11.26 -11.93
C ARG A 44 10.27 -10.26 -12.03
N GLU A 45 10.10 -9.31 -12.93
CA GLU A 45 11.08 -8.28 -13.21
C GLU A 45 10.54 -6.91 -12.88
N LEU A 46 11.38 -6.08 -12.27
CA LEU A 46 11.04 -4.70 -11.91
C LEU A 46 10.56 -3.88 -13.13
N ALA A 47 11.11 -4.17 -14.32
CA ALA A 47 10.79 -3.46 -15.55
C ALA A 47 9.34 -3.65 -16.05
N HIS A 48 8.61 -4.66 -15.55
CA HIS A 48 7.23 -4.93 -15.95
C HIS A 48 6.18 -4.19 -15.11
N LEU A 49 6.60 -3.51 -14.05
CA LEU A 49 5.70 -2.67 -13.25
C LEU A 49 5.16 -1.52 -14.09
N ARG A 50 3.85 -1.26 -13.98
CA ARG A 50 3.17 -0.14 -14.65
C ARG A 50 2.84 1.02 -13.73
N ALA A 51 2.76 0.77 -12.43
CA ALA A 51 2.44 1.81 -11.45
C ALA A 51 2.82 1.35 -10.04
N ILE A 52 2.89 2.33 -9.14
CA ILE A 52 2.94 2.13 -7.69
C ILE A 52 1.69 2.79 -7.11
N VAL A 53 0.98 2.13 -6.21
CA VAL A 53 -0.17 2.66 -5.48
C VAL A 53 0.21 2.72 -4.02
N VAL A 54 0.18 3.90 -3.41
CA VAL A 54 0.63 4.11 -2.03
C VAL A 54 -0.57 4.26 -1.12
N THR A 55 -0.58 3.50 -0.02
CA THR A 55 -1.62 3.55 1.02
C THR A 55 -1.53 4.86 1.80
N HIS A 56 -0.34 5.22 2.28
CA HIS A 56 -0.08 6.41 3.10
C HIS A 56 1.42 6.78 3.16
N GLU A 57 1.76 7.89 3.81
CA GLU A 57 3.07 8.55 3.72
C GLU A 57 4.16 7.98 4.66
N HIS A 58 3.89 6.92 5.41
CA HIS A 58 4.88 6.39 6.34
C HIS A 58 6.10 5.84 5.59
N TYR A 59 7.27 5.99 6.22
CA TYR A 59 8.55 5.76 5.56
C TYR A 59 8.70 4.35 5.01
N ASP A 60 8.26 3.35 5.75
CA ASP A 60 8.29 1.94 5.35
C ASP A 60 7.26 1.58 4.27
N HIS A 61 6.37 2.50 3.87
CA HIS A 61 5.47 2.34 2.73
C HIS A 61 5.94 3.10 1.49
N ILE A 62 6.52 4.29 1.66
CA ILE A 62 6.74 5.21 0.54
C ILE A 62 8.21 5.40 0.14
N ARG A 63 9.19 5.04 0.98
CA ARG A 63 10.60 5.43 0.79
C ARG A 63 11.24 5.01 -0.54
N GLY A 64 10.75 3.95 -1.16
CA GLY A 64 11.23 3.47 -2.46
C GLY A 64 10.45 4.02 -3.65
N ALA A 65 9.25 4.57 -3.42
CA ALA A 65 8.27 4.88 -4.45
C ALA A 65 8.83 5.80 -5.53
N GLU A 66 9.35 6.97 -5.12
CA GLU A 66 9.93 7.96 -6.03
C GLU A 66 11.07 7.40 -6.88
N SER A 67 12.01 6.71 -6.24
CA SER A 67 13.19 6.17 -6.93
C SER A 67 12.84 5.07 -7.94
N ILE A 68 11.82 4.26 -7.68
CA ILE A 68 11.33 3.25 -8.63
C ILE A 68 10.56 3.92 -9.76
N ALA A 69 9.64 4.83 -9.42
CA ALA A 69 8.83 5.56 -10.38
C ALA A 69 9.68 6.31 -11.40
N ARG A 70 10.69 7.06 -10.94
CA ARG A 70 11.63 7.77 -11.82
C ARG A 70 12.48 6.84 -12.67
N LYS A 71 12.94 5.71 -12.11
CA LYS A 71 13.75 4.73 -12.83
C LYS A 71 12.99 4.08 -13.99
N LEU A 72 11.71 3.80 -13.79
CA LEU A 72 10.86 3.11 -14.76
C LEU A 72 9.99 4.06 -15.59
N SER A 73 9.99 5.36 -15.26
CA SER A 73 9.08 6.35 -15.83
C SER A 73 7.60 5.97 -15.67
N ILE A 74 7.23 5.45 -14.50
CA ILE A 74 5.85 5.04 -14.18
C ILE A 74 5.19 5.93 -13.13
N PRO A 75 3.85 6.07 -13.14
CA PRO A 75 3.12 6.86 -12.16
C PRO A 75 3.10 6.25 -10.75
N ILE A 76 3.15 7.14 -9.76
CA ILE A 76 2.74 6.85 -8.38
C ILE A 76 1.30 7.37 -8.19
N TYR A 77 0.42 6.48 -7.74
CA TYR A 77 -0.94 6.77 -7.34
C TYR A 77 -0.99 6.96 -5.82
N LEU A 78 -1.47 8.11 -5.38
CA LEU A 78 -1.63 8.42 -3.96
C LEU A 78 -2.70 9.50 -3.76
N THR A 79 -3.24 9.61 -2.55
CA THR A 79 -4.15 10.70 -2.21
C THR A 79 -3.43 12.04 -2.15
N ARG A 80 -4.20 13.14 -2.16
CA ARG A 80 -3.65 14.49 -2.00
C ARG A 80 -2.94 14.65 -0.66
N GLY A 81 -3.55 14.17 0.43
CA GLY A 81 -2.97 14.26 1.77
C GLY A 81 -1.65 13.51 1.86
N THR A 82 -1.59 12.26 1.39
CA THR A 82 -0.35 11.47 1.32
C THR A 82 0.73 12.18 0.51
N LEU A 83 0.38 12.81 -0.62
CA LEU A 83 1.35 13.53 -1.45
C LEU A 83 1.88 14.79 -0.76
N ASP A 84 1.00 15.53 -0.08
CA ASP A 84 1.34 16.76 0.67
C ASP A 84 2.19 16.45 1.91
N ALA A 85 2.03 15.27 2.51
CA ALA A 85 2.81 14.79 3.64
C ALA A 85 4.12 14.09 3.26
N SER A 86 4.26 13.68 2.00
CA SER A 86 5.45 13.00 1.49
C SER A 86 6.58 13.95 1.10
N ALA A 87 7.79 13.41 0.95
CA ALA A 87 8.95 14.12 0.42
C ALA A 87 9.15 13.97 -1.10
N ILE A 88 8.14 13.47 -1.84
CA ILE A 88 8.26 13.18 -3.27
C ILE A 88 8.37 14.46 -4.09
N ASP A 89 9.35 14.53 -5.00
CA ASP A 89 9.45 15.62 -5.97
C ASP A 89 8.38 15.48 -7.07
N ARG A 90 7.46 16.45 -7.09
CA ARG A 90 6.31 16.50 -8.03
C ARG A 90 6.70 16.96 -9.44
N LEU A 91 7.87 17.56 -9.61
CA LEU A 91 8.32 18.07 -10.91
C LEU A 91 8.93 16.98 -11.78
N GLU A 92 9.62 16.02 -11.15
CA GLU A 92 10.35 14.97 -11.84
C GLU A 92 9.71 13.59 -11.76
N THR A 93 8.69 13.41 -10.92
CA THR A 93 8.02 12.13 -10.71
C THR A 93 6.63 12.16 -11.35
N PRO A 94 6.27 11.16 -12.18
CA PRO A 94 4.90 11.05 -12.67
C PRO A 94 3.96 10.72 -11.49
N ILE A 95 3.00 11.61 -11.23
CA ILE A 95 2.04 11.46 -10.11
C ILE A 95 0.62 11.46 -10.64
N VAL A 96 -0.20 10.54 -10.11
CA VAL A 96 -1.65 10.54 -10.27
C VAL A 96 -2.28 10.65 -8.89
N VAL A 97 -3.08 11.69 -8.69
CA VAL A 97 -3.78 11.90 -7.43
C VAL A 97 -5.18 11.30 -7.52
N PHE A 98 -5.49 10.36 -6.64
CA PHE A 98 -6.84 9.81 -6.49
C PHE A 98 -7.55 10.36 -5.25
N GLN A 99 -8.86 10.12 -5.16
CA GLN A 99 -9.66 10.43 -3.99
C GLN A 99 -10.01 9.14 -3.25
N ASN A 100 -9.98 9.18 -1.93
CA ASN A 100 -10.49 8.08 -1.13
C ASN A 100 -11.97 7.79 -1.44
N ASN A 101 -12.39 6.53 -1.31
CA ASN A 101 -13.73 6.05 -1.65
C ASN A 101 -14.04 6.18 -3.15
N SER A 102 -13.04 6.00 -4.00
CA SER A 102 -13.17 6.02 -5.46
C SER A 102 -12.52 4.81 -6.09
N THR A 103 -12.87 4.56 -7.35
CA THR A 103 -12.29 3.49 -8.16
C THR A 103 -11.55 4.11 -9.34
N PHE A 104 -10.37 3.59 -9.65
CA PHE A 104 -9.59 3.97 -10.82
C PHE A 104 -8.96 2.74 -11.48
N ALA A 105 -8.66 2.84 -12.77
CA ALA A 105 -8.08 1.74 -13.54
C ALA A 105 -6.58 1.94 -13.75
N ILE A 106 -5.82 0.86 -13.66
CA ILE A 106 -4.42 0.79 -14.09
C ILE A 106 -4.31 -0.39 -15.04
N GLY A 107 -4.25 -0.11 -16.35
CA GLY A 107 -4.35 -1.16 -17.37
C GLY A 107 -5.63 -1.97 -17.20
N GLU A 108 -5.47 -3.28 -16.98
CA GLU A 108 -6.57 -4.24 -16.82
C GLU A 108 -6.99 -4.46 -15.35
N LEU A 109 -6.42 -3.71 -14.40
CA LEU A 109 -6.75 -3.79 -12.97
C LEU A 109 -7.64 -2.61 -12.57
N ASN A 110 -8.73 -2.89 -11.86
CA ASN A 110 -9.49 -1.87 -11.15
C ASN A 110 -9.02 -1.79 -9.69
N VAL A 111 -8.69 -0.59 -9.24
CA VAL A 111 -8.24 -0.31 -7.88
C VAL A 111 -9.34 0.47 -7.16
N HIS A 112 -9.91 -0.13 -6.14
CA HIS A 112 -10.94 0.47 -5.30
C HIS A 112 -10.31 0.96 -4.00
N ALA A 113 -10.26 2.27 -3.79
CA ALA A 113 -9.69 2.87 -2.60
C ALA A 113 -10.77 3.17 -1.56
N CYS A 114 -10.51 2.86 -0.29
CA CYS A 114 -11.35 3.24 0.84
C CYS A 114 -10.49 3.90 1.91
N ARG A 115 -11.00 4.99 2.49
CA ARG A 115 -10.30 5.67 3.58
C ARG A 115 -10.18 4.75 4.78
N THR A 116 -9.01 4.73 5.42
CA THR A 116 -8.81 4.13 6.74
C THR A 116 -8.62 5.21 7.80
N LEU A 117 -8.69 4.82 9.08
CA LEU A 117 -8.53 5.72 10.22
C LEU A 117 -7.30 5.30 11.03
N HIS A 118 -6.13 5.81 10.64
CA HIS A 118 -4.89 5.70 11.41
C HIS A 118 -4.12 7.03 11.41
N ASP A 119 -2.97 7.04 12.10
CA ASP A 119 -2.09 8.21 12.24
C ASP A 119 -1.33 8.54 10.95
N ALA A 120 -2.05 8.97 9.92
CA ALA A 120 -1.56 9.48 8.65
C ALA A 120 -2.52 10.52 8.08
N GLU A 121 -2.07 11.35 7.14
CA GLU A 121 -2.85 12.50 6.66
C GLU A 121 -4.12 12.11 5.88
N ASP A 122 -4.00 11.19 4.91
CA ASP A 122 -5.16 10.71 4.12
C ASP A 122 -4.97 9.25 3.68
N PRO A 123 -4.93 8.30 4.63
CA PRO A 123 -4.58 6.91 4.37
C PRO A 123 -5.71 6.13 3.68
N SER A 124 -5.30 5.10 2.94
CA SER A 124 -6.20 4.27 2.14
C SER A 124 -5.92 2.78 2.33
N CYS A 125 -6.96 1.96 2.32
CA CYS A 125 -6.87 0.54 1.99
C CYS A 125 -7.43 0.30 0.58
N PHE A 126 -7.06 -0.81 -0.03
CA PHE A 126 -7.41 -1.09 -1.43
C PHE A 126 -8.06 -2.45 -1.60
N VAL A 127 -8.97 -2.55 -2.57
CA VAL A 127 -9.31 -3.82 -3.22
C VAL A 127 -8.86 -3.74 -4.66
N ILE A 128 -8.07 -4.71 -5.09
CA ILE A 128 -7.62 -4.86 -6.46
C ILE A 128 -8.51 -5.89 -7.12
N GLU A 129 -9.14 -5.53 -8.23
CA GLU A 129 -10.04 -6.38 -8.99
C GLU A 129 -9.49 -6.64 -10.39
N ALA A 130 -9.38 -7.92 -10.77
CA ALA A 130 -9.02 -8.35 -12.10
C ALA A 130 -10.24 -8.42 -13.02
N ARG A 131 -10.00 -8.50 -14.33
CA ARG A 131 -11.05 -8.55 -15.35
C ARG A 131 -11.98 -9.77 -15.22
N ASP A 132 -11.48 -10.88 -14.68
CA ASP A 132 -12.26 -12.09 -14.41
C ASP A 132 -13.15 -11.99 -13.16
N GLY A 133 -13.12 -10.84 -12.46
CA GLY A 133 -13.88 -10.58 -11.25
C GLY A 133 -13.17 -10.99 -9.96
N THR A 134 -11.95 -11.55 -10.03
CA THR A 134 -11.16 -11.88 -8.83
C THR A 134 -10.84 -10.60 -8.06
N ARG A 135 -11.15 -10.57 -6.75
CA ARG A 135 -10.94 -9.42 -5.86
C ARG A 135 -9.99 -9.77 -4.72
N VAL A 136 -8.90 -9.02 -4.58
CA VAL A 136 -7.96 -9.17 -3.45
C VAL A 136 -7.82 -7.86 -2.71
N GLY A 137 -8.16 -7.88 -1.42
CA GLY A 137 -8.06 -6.74 -0.51
C GLY A 137 -6.67 -6.63 0.11
N ILE A 138 -6.27 -5.39 0.38
CA ILE A 138 -5.10 -5.07 1.19
C ILE A 138 -5.43 -3.94 2.16
N ALA A 139 -5.18 -4.20 3.44
CA ALA A 139 -5.49 -3.31 4.53
C ALA A 139 -4.41 -3.41 5.62
N SER A 140 -3.36 -2.60 5.51
CA SER A 140 -2.37 -2.41 6.57
C SER A 140 -2.67 -1.16 7.39
N ASP A 141 -2.04 -1.04 8.55
CA ASP A 141 -2.12 0.13 9.44
C ASP A 141 -3.57 0.52 9.73
N LEU A 142 -4.38 -0.47 10.10
CA LEU A 142 -5.83 -0.32 10.08
C LEU A 142 -6.35 0.60 11.18
N GLY A 143 -5.60 0.77 12.29
CA GLY A 143 -5.93 1.68 13.40
C GLY A 143 -7.30 1.41 14.03
N TYR A 144 -8.36 1.91 13.39
CA TYR A 144 -9.76 1.59 13.67
C TYR A 144 -10.47 1.12 12.39
N VAL A 145 -11.14 -0.03 12.48
CA VAL A 145 -11.94 -0.61 11.39
C VAL A 145 -13.40 -0.24 11.60
N ASP A 146 -13.97 0.58 10.72
CA ASP A 146 -15.38 0.96 10.71
C ASP A 146 -16.20 0.10 9.72
N ASP A 147 -17.52 0.29 9.72
CA ASP A 147 -18.43 -0.43 8.82
C ASP A 147 -18.14 -0.16 7.35
N GLN A 148 -17.55 1.00 7.02
CA GLN A 148 -17.18 1.35 5.66
C GLN A 148 -16.02 0.49 5.18
N VAL A 149 -14.96 0.36 5.98
CA VAL A 149 -13.82 -0.52 5.71
C VAL A 149 -14.26 -1.99 5.66
N LEU A 150 -15.11 -2.44 6.58
CA LEU A 150 -15.67 -3.80 6.55
C LEU A 150 -16.46 -4.07 5.27
N GLY A 151 -17.34 -3.14 4.88
CA GLY A 151 -18.11 -3.24 3.65
C GLY A 151 -17.23 -3.24 2.40
N HIS A 152 -16.19 -2.41 2.38
CA HIS A 152 -15.22 -2.31 1.27
C HIS A 152 -14.46 -3.61 1.04
N LEU A 153 -13.98 -4.23 2.12
CA LEU A 153 -13.23 -5.48 2.08
C LEU A 153 -14.13 -6.72 1.96
N SER A 154 -15.44 -6.56 2.12
CA SER A 154 -16.41 -7.65 1.99
C SER A 154 -16.41 -8.23 0.57
N GLY A 155 -16.51 -9.55 0.48
CA GLY A 155 -16.56 -10.28 -0.79
C GLY A 155 -15.24 -10.26 -1.56
N CYS A 156 -14.09 -10.03 -0.91
CA CYS A 156 -12.79 -10.33 -1.50
C CYS A 156 -12.53 -11.85 -1.47
N ASP A 157 -11.91 -12.36 -2.53
CA ASP A 157 -11.43 -13.75 -2.63
C ASP A 157 -10.14 -13.98 -1.82
N GLY A 158 -9.40 -12.90 -1.53
CA GLY A 158 -8.22 -12.89 -0.67
C GLY A 158 -8.06 -11.56 0.06
N LEU A 159 -7.40 -11.59 1.21
CA LEU A 159 -7.17 -10.40 2.03
C LEU A 159 -5.77 -10.43 2.66
N PHE A 160 -4.97 -9.41 2.38
CA PHE A 160 -3.82 -9.06 3.21
C PHE A 160 -4.28 -8.05 4.25
N PHE A 161 -4.14 -8.40 5.54
CA PHE A 161 -4.46 -7.47 6.61
C PHE A 161 -3.41 -7.50 7.71
N GLU A 162 -3.25 -6.36 8.37
CA GLU A 162 -2.38 -6.23 9.52
C GLU A 162 -2.88 -7.04 10.72
N SER A 163 -1.98 -7.78 11.37
CA SER A 163 -2.28 -8.60 12.56
C SER A 163 -1.35 -8.29 13.75
N ASN A 164 -0.67 -7.14 13.73
CA ASN A 164 0.38 -6.80 14.71
C ASN A 164 -0.14 -6.14 16.01
N HIS A 165 -1.45 -6.07 16.22
CA HIS A 165 -2.03 -5.36 17.36
C HIS A 165 -2.39 -6.30 18.52
N ASP A 166 -1.38 -6.66 19.33
CA ASP A 166 -1.57 -7.23 20.67
C ASP A 166 -1.31 -6.13 21.72
N LEU A 167 -2.39 -5.66 22.36
CA LEU A 167 -2.32 -4.59 23.36
C LEU A 167 -1.46 -4.97 24.56
N ASP A 168 -1.46 -6.23 24.96
CA ASP A 168 -0.71 -6.68 26.13
C ASP A 168 0.78 -6.76 25.80
N MET A 169 1.14 -7.25 24.60
CA MET A 169 2.52 -7.15 24.11
C MET A 169 2.97 -5.71 23.91
N LEU A 170 2.12 -4.82 23.38
CA LEU A 170 2.45 -3.41 23.20
C LEU A 170 2.67 -2.71 24.56
N ARG A 171 1.82 -2.99 25.55
CA ARG A 171 1.95 -2.47 26.92
C ARG A 171 3.22 -2.97 27.59
N MET A 172 3.55 -4.25 27.44
CA MET A 172 4.74 -4.86 28.03
C MET A 172 6.04 -4.60 27.25
N GLY A 173 5.94 -4.17 25.99
CA GLY A 173 7.09 -3.94 25.10
C GLY A 173 8.01 -2.80 25.54
N THR A 174 9.19 -2.71 24.94
CA THR A 174 10.23 -1.73 25.31
C THR A 174 10.04 -0.34 24.69
N TYR A 175 9.00 -0.14 23.87
CA TYR A 175 8.75 1.14 23.21
C TYR A 175 8.54 2.29 24.22
N PRO A 176 9.01 3.51 23.91
CA PRO A 176 8.67 4.70 24.69
C PRO A 176 7.16 4.89 24.76
N TRP A 177 6.67 5.42 25.87
CA TRP A 177 5.23 5.54 26.12
C TRP A 177 4.50 6.39 25.06
N SER A 178 5.16 7.42 24.51
CA SER A 178 4.64 8.23 23.41
C SER A 178 4.36 7.42 22.14
N LEU A 179 5.26 6.48 21.80
CA LEU A 179 5.10 5.59 20.65
C LEU A 179 4.03 4.53 20.93
N LYS A 180 3.99 3.98 22.14
CA LYS A 180 2.89 3.07 22.56
C LYS A 180 1.53 3.73 22.40
N ARG A 181 1.35 4.96 22.89
CA ARG A 181 0.07 5.69 22.76
C ARG A 181 -0.32 5.92 21.29
N ARG A 182 0.66 6.18 20.42
CA ARG A 182 0.43 6.34 18.98
C ARG A 182 -0.01 5.02 18.34
N ILE A 183 0.66 3.90 18.67
CA ILE A 183 0.33 2.56 18.15
C ILE A 183 -1.01 2.04 18.70
N MET A 184 -1.36 2.35 19.95
CA MET A 184 -2.63 1.94 20.58
C MET A 184 -3.86 2.53 19.87
N SER A 185 -3.70 3.58 19.05
CA SER A 185 -4.81 4.35 18.48
C SER A 185 -5.84 4.74 19.57
N ARG A 186 -7.11 4.99 19.24
CA ARG A 186 -8.18 5.48 20.15
C ARG A 186 -8.60 4.53 21.31
N PHE A 187 -7.72 3.67 21.83
CA PHE A 187 -7.96 2.78 22.97
C PHE A 187 -7.22 3.20 24.25
#